data_AF-M2RC74-F1
#
_entry.id   AF-M2RC74-F1
#
_cell.length_a   1.000
_cell.length_b   1.000
_cell.length_c   1.000
_cell.angle_alpha   90.00
_cell.angle_beta   90.00
_cell.angle_gamma   90.00
#
_symmetry.space_group_name_H-M   'P 1'
#
loop_
_entity.id
_entity.type
_entity.pdbx_description
1 polymer ?
#
loop_
_entity_poly.entity_id
_entity_poly.type
_entity_poly.pdbx_seq_one_letter_code
_entity_poly.pdbx_strand_id
1 'polypeptide(L)'
;MSLGIYASSGTPTIYTMTTTKPLKVLYFDGQAASLTHWGTLDSQMALLKNKVPDNPSERLVFDEDQRARELCTLLKSLSIDGTVRMNAGFEVLICDYVAAGVRQVHVSNITVPGNMEREHDPSLPRDPNRVPPLGYGNEFAPQNSWEWIRSGTWHYGTGEAVPGGNKETRVSLDLCGFITYYDPFLRSLSGHHHSQQDVLYQNGWGLRRGHRLLGISADDIGTVKSWLKQITALGKQDCSGIDWQALTETIVKQHGTRAREMLATVRHAVKDNNTMQEALTKVHELTHAVLYTYLEYPTAVGISPAAAKKETISRCSRIYTDHVDSNRLNDFEVIIRDSIQVLMHKLCSWEFDLFALSDRYTSDLFDPKHELVASSELVSKTSVRAAFDYIRTSTEELMEWIGWDSWHGCEHRCAFNELCYIPMWPVIYAPGKHQGGIFADDSYTEAEMSEFWRPKCINRTLFDQGGGRAREPSHQLPDVPSHLPTSKLMIVT
;
A
#
# COMPACT_ATOMS: atom_id res chain seq x y z
N MET A 1 1.44 15.44 11.70
CA MET A 1 0.59 14.49 12.47
C MET A 1 0.20 15.04 13.85
N SER A 2 1.14 15.39 14.72
CA SER A 2 0.87 15.93 16.07
C SER A 2 0.05 17.23 16.09
N LEU A 3 0.29 18.14 15.14
CA LEU A 3 -0.50 19.36 14.93
C LEU A 3 -1.99 19.08 14.80
N GLY A 4 -2.33 18.07 13.99
CA GLY A 4 -3.72 17.68 13.79
C GLY A 4 -4.41 17.39 15.13
N ILE A 5 -3.70 16.75 16.06
CA ILE A 5 -4.22 16.16 17.31
C ILE A 5 -4.34 17.19 18.41
N TYR A 6 -3.27 17.95 18.63
CA TYR A 6 -3.14 18.75 19.85
C TYR A 6 -3.23 20.25 19.62
N ALA A 7 -3.17 20.75 18.38
CA ALA A 7 -3.10 22.20 18.13
C ALA A 7 -4.38 22.96 18.48
N SER A 8 -5.54 22.29 18.55
CA SER A 8 -6.85 22.94 18.74
C SER A 8 -7.20 23.29 20.20
N SER A 9 -6.41 22.89 21.19
CA SER A 9 -6.78 23.03 22.61
C SER A 9 -5.57 23.10 23.53
N GLY A 10 -5.73 23.70 24.72
CA GLY A 10 -4.67 23.78 25.71
C GLY A 10 -3.49 24.64 25.25
N THR A 11 -2.30 24.31 25.74
CA THR A 11 -1.05 25.05 25.52
C THR A 11 -0.06 24.25 24.66
N PRO A 12 -0.39 23.94 23.39
CA PRO A 12 0.39 23.03 22.57
C PRO A 12 1.80 23.56 22.31
N THR A 13 2.76 22.66 22.45
CA THR A 13 4.18 22.91 22.18
C THR A 13 4.70 21.91 21.17
N ILE A 14 5.35 22.40 20.12
CA ILE A 14 6.02 21.57 19.11
C ILE A 14 7.52 21.55 19.37
N TYR A 15 8.06 20.35 19.39
CA TYR A 15 9.48 20.11 19.47
C TYR A 15 10.00 19.72 18.10
N THR A 16 10.89 20.54 17.54
CA THR A 16 11.59 20.22 16.30
C THR A 16 12.90 19.55 16.65
N MET A 17 13.07 18.31 16.21
CA MET A 17 14.21 17.46 16.54
C MET A 17 15.04 17.13 15.29
N THR A 18 16.30 16.76 15.48
CA THR A 18 17.19 16.25 14.43
C THR A 18 18.07 15.13 14.95
N THR A 19 18.46 14.21 14.07
CA THR A 19 19.39 13.12 14.39
C THR A 19 20.82 13.60 14.16
N THR A 20 21.75 13.19 15.03
CA THR A 20 23.19 13.48 14.90
C THR A 20 23.97 12.33 14.28
N LYS A 21 23.29 11.21 14.04
CA LYS A 21 23.78 9.99 13.38
C LYS A 21 22.59 9.26 12.72
N PRO A 22 22.84 8.34 11.78
CA PRO A 22 21.80 7.40 11.34
C PRO A 22 21.24 6.61 12.53
N LEU A 23 19.92 6.51 12.63
CA LEU A 23 19.24 5.71 13.64
C LEU A 23 19.01 4.30 13.12
N LYS A 24 19.18 3.30 13.99
CA LYS A 24 18.70 1.94 13.73
C LYS A 24 17.25 1.86 14.14
N VAL A 25 16.35 1.66 13.19
CA VAL A 25 14.91 1.60 13.45
C VAL A 25 14.31 0.34 12.86
N LEU A 26 13.36 -0.27 13.58
CA LEU A 26 12.56 -1.38 13.09
C LEU A 26 11.34 -0.83 12.34
N TYR A 27 11.24 -1.10 11.05
CA TYR A 27 10.05 -0.76 10.27
C TYR A 27 9.01 -1.88 10.36
N PHE A 28 7.79 -1.54 10.75
CA PHE A 28 6.64 -2.43 10.60
C PHE A 28 5.85 -2.05 9.35
N ASP A 29 5.81 -2.97 8.39
CA ASP A 29 5.10 -2.78 7.12
C ASP A 29 3.57 -2.68 7.32
N GLY A 30 2.90 -2.12 6.32
CA GLY A 30 1.47 -1.83 6.31
C GLY A 30 1.11 -0.66 7.23
N GLN A 31 -0.18 -0.56 7.57
CA GLN A 31 -0.68 0.49 8.46
C GLN A 31 -0.42 0.17 9.95
N ALA A 32 0.83 -0.14 10.32
CA ALA A 32 1.19 -0.61 11.65
C ALA A 32 0.99 0.41 12.80
N ALA A 33 0.62 1.64 12.51
CA ALA A 33 0.22 2.64 13.50
C ALA A 33 -1.30 2.87 13.54
N SER A 34 -2.07 2.18 12.71
CA SER A 34 -3.53 2.27 12.71
C SER A 34 -4.09 1.41 13.86
N LEU A 35 -4.81 2.06 14.77
CA LEU A 35 -5.41 1.42 15.95
C LEU A 35 -6.76 0.81 15.56
N THR A 36 -6.73 -0.41 15.03
CA THR A 36 -7.93 -1.10 14.50
C THR A 36 -7.97 -2.56 14.94
N HIS A 37 -9.16 -3.15 14.96
CA HIS A 37 -9.36 -4.59 15.18
C HIS A 37 -9.08 -5.43 13.92
N TRP A 38 -8.71 -4.80 12.79
CA TRP A 38 -8.56 -5.44 11.49
C TRP A 38 -7.14 -5.93 11.18
N GLY A 39 -6.26 -5.95 12.19
CA GLY A 39 -4.98 -6.64 12.09
C GLY A 39 -3.79 -5.81 11.69
N THR A 40 -4.00 -4.51 11.57
CA THR A 40 -2.94 -3.52 11.37
C THR A 40 -1.82 -3.66 12.41
N LEU A 41 -2.11 -4.22 13.59
CA LEU A 41 -1.18 -4.38 14.71
C LEU A 41 -0.65 -5.82 14.89
N ASP A 42 -1.02 -6.76 14.02
CA ASP A 42 -0.76 -8.20 14.22
C ASP A 42 0.73 -8.52 14.42
N SER A 43 1.62 -7.93 13.62
CA SER A 43 3.07 -8.15 13.73
C SER A 43 3.63 -7.71 15.09
N GLN A 44 3.17 -6.56 15.59
CA GLN A 44 3.55 -6.07 16.92
C GLN A 44 2.94 -6.95 18.02
N MET A 45 1.69 -7.36 17.90
CA MET A 45 1.04 -8.26 18.87
C MET A 45 1.75 -9.62 18.93
N ALA A 46 2.12 -10.19 17.78
CA ALA A 46 2.88 -11.42 17.70
C ALA A 46 4.21 -11.29 18.46
N LEU A 47 5.00 -10.25 18.19
CA LEU A 47 6.28 -10.04 18.86
C LEU A 47 6.14 -9.78 20.37
N LEU A 48 5.21 -8.93 20.78
CA LEU A 48 5.08 -8.49 22.18
C LEU A 48 4.32 -9.49 23.06
N LYS A 49 3.28 -10.12 22.53
CA LYS A 49 2.36 -10.99 23.29
C LYS A 49 2.54 -12.48 23.01
N ASN A 50 3.42 -12.82 22.06
CA ASN A 50 3.65 -14.20 21.64
C ASN A 50 2.40 -14.92 21.12
N LYS A 51 1.45 -14.14 20.58
CA LYS A 51 0.21 -14.58 19.93
C LYS A 51 -0.44 -13.41 19.22
N VAL A 52 -1.29 -13.70 18.24
CA VAL A 52 -2.26 -12.75 17.69
C VAL A 52 -3.65 -13.24 18.10
N PRO A 53 -4.37 -12.50 18.97
CA PRO A 53 -5.70 -12.89 19.37
C PRO A 53 -6.73 -12.63 18.26
N ASP A 54 -7.68 -13.55 18.07
CA ASP A 54 -8.78 -13.37 17.12
C ASP A 54 -9.61 -12.13 17.44
N ASN A 55 -9.91 -11.94 18.73
CA ASN A 55 -10.65 -10.80 19.26
C ASN A 55 -9.78 -10.04 20.28
N PRO A 56 -8.90 -9.12 19.84
CA PRO A 56 -8.10 -8.32 20.75
C PRO A 56 -8.99 -7.43 21.60
N SER A 57 -8.68 -7.30 22.90
CA SER A 57 -9.38 -6.35 23.77
C SER A 57 -9.12 -4.92 23.31
N GLU A 58 -10.05 -4.02 23.61
CA GLU A 58 -9.94 -2.58 23.34
C GLU A 58 -8.61 -2.03 23.86
N ARG A 59 -8.26 -2.34 25.12
CA ARG A 59 -6.97 -1.94 25.71
C ARG A 59 -5.77 -2.43 24.89
N LEU A 60 -5.80 -3.66 24.37
CA LEU A 60 -4.69 -4.18 23.56
C LEU A 60 -4.53 -3.42 22.24
N VAL A 61 -5.64 -2.90 21.67
CA VAL A 61 -5.67 -2.14 20.42
C VAL A 61 -5.35 -0.66 20.61
N PHE A 62 -5.81 -0.04 21.70
CA PHE A 62 -5.77 1.43 21.86
C PHE A 62 -4.77 1.94 22.91
N ASP A 63 -4.21 1.09 23.79
CA ASP A 63 -3.17 1.47 24.78
C ASP A 63 -1.79 1.61 24.13
N GLU A 64 -1.64 2.66 23.31
CA GLU A 64 -0.42 2.93 22.54
C GLU A 64 0.77 3.28 23.46
N ASP A 65 0.52 3.94 24.59
CA ASP A 65 1.55 4.24 25.59
C ASP A 65 2.17 2.97 26.17
N GLN A 66 1.34 1.97 26.51
CA GLN A 66 1.83 0.68 26.98
C GLN A 66 2.59 -0.05 25.87
N ARG A 67 2.06 -0.07 24.64
CA ARG A 67 2.73 -0.70 23.50
C ARG A 67 4.08 -0.08 23.21
N ALA A 68 4.18 1.25 23.24
CA ALA A 68 5.43 2.00 23.08
C ALA A 68 6.48 1.57 24.11
N ARG A 69 6.11 1.46 25.38
CA ARG A 69 7.02 0.99 26.45
C ARG A 69 7.48 -0.46 26.23
N GLU A 70 6.57 -1.34 25.82
CA GLU A 70 6.88 -2.74 25.55
C GLU A 70 7.79 -2.91 24.33
N LEU A 71 7.50 -2.18 23.24
CA LEU A 71 8.37 -2.10 22.06
C LEU A 71 9.76 -1.62 22.46
N CYS A 72 9.86 -0.52 23.21
CA CYS A 72 11.15 0.00 23.63
C CYS A 72 11.93 -0.95 24.54
N THR A 73 11.23 -1.72 25.37
CA THR A 73 11.87 -2.79 26.16
C THR A 73 12.47 -3.87 25.26
N LEU A 74 11.71 -4.33 24.25
CA LEU A 74 12.20 -5.29 23.25
C LEU A 74 13.38 -4.74 22.46
N LEU A 75 13.26 -3.54 21.89
CA LEU A 75 14.24 -2.93 20.99
C LEU A 75 15.55 -2.59 21.68
N LYS A 76 15.50 -2.18 22.96
CA LYS A 76 16.69 -1.96 23.77
C LYS A 76 17.55 -3.22 23.88
N SER A 77 16.93 -4.41 24.00
CA SER A 77 17.65 -5.68 24.02
C SER A 77 18.32 -6.05 22.69
N LEU A 78 17.89 -5.40 21.60
CA LEU A 78 18.38 -5.61 20.24
C LEU A 78 19.28 -4.46 19.74
N SER A 79 19.58 -3.47 20.60
CA SER A 79 20.33 -2.25 20.21
C SER A 79 19.70 -1.51 19.03
N ILE A 80 18.36 -1.46 18.98
CA ILE A 80 17.58 -0.68 18.02
C ILE A 80 17.07 0.59 18.73
N ASP A 81 17.19 1.74 18.07
CA ASP A 81 16.89 3.06 18.64
C ASP A 81 15.38 3.36 18.68
N GLY A 82 14.57 2.71 17.84
CA GLY A 82 13.14 2.97 17.71
C GLY A 82 12.43 2.17 16.63
N THR A 83 11.21 2.59 16.29
CA THR A 83 10.41 2.00 15.20
C THR A 83 9.93 3.06 14.21
N VAL A 84 9.65 2.61 12.99
CA VAL A 84 8.89 3.35 11.98
C VAL A 84 7.61 2.59 11.71
N ARG A 85 6.48 3.29 11.67
CA ARG A 85 5.15 2.72 11.41
C ARG A 85 4.31 3.71 10.59
N MET A 86 3.24 3.24 9.96
CA MET A 86 2.38 4.07 9.12
C MET A 86 0.92 4.08 9.60
N ASN A 87 0.31 5.26 9.56
CA ASN A 87 -1.14 5.52 9.62
C ASN A 87 -1.50 6.51 8.49
N ALA A 88 -2.13 7.66 8.79
CA ALA A 88 -2.30 8.78 7.88
C ALA A 88 -1.00 9.48 7.47
N GLY A 89 0.15 8.96 7.92
CA GLY A 89 1.50 9.29 7.52
C GLY A 89 2.49 8.34 8.20
N PHE A 90 3.79 8.59 8.06
CA PHE A 90 4.83 7.84 8.77
C PHE A 90 5.13 8.47 10.13
N GLU A 91 5.09 7.65 11.18
CA GLU A 91 5.54 8.01 12.52
C GLU A 91 6.84 7.31 12.86
N VAL A 92 7.67 7.99 13.65
CA VAL A 92 8.89 7.45 14.23
C VAL A 92 8.75 7.47 15.74
N LEU A 93 8.86 6.30 16.36
CA LEU A 93 8.85 6.14 17.81
C LEU A 93 10.29 5.88 18.26
N ILE A 94 10.88 6.84 18.97
CA ILE A 94 12.25 6.75 19.48
C ILE A 94 12.20 6.42 20.97
N CYS A 95 12.97 5.42 21.39
CA CYS A 95 12.91 4.89 22.75
C CYS A 95 13.69 5.72 23.77
N ASP A 96 14.84 6.24 23.37
CA ASP A 96 15.66 7.14 24.16
C ASP A 96 16.31 8.15 23.23
N TYR A 97 15.83 9.39 23.28
CA TYR A 97 16.26 10.45 22.37
C TYR A 97 17.75 10.75 22.53
N VAL A 98 18.26 10.81 23.76
CA VAL A 98 19.64 11.18 24.03
C VAL A 98 20.58 10.05 23.60
N ALA A 99 20.28 8.82 23.99
CA ALA A 99 21.10 7.65 23.64
C ALA A 99 21.11 7.38 22.12
N ALA A 100 19.97 7.60 21.46
CA ALA A 100 19.83 7.50 20.01
C ALA A 100 20.58 8.62 19.25
N GLY A 101 21.06 9.67 19.93
CA GLY A 101 21.69 10.81 19.25
C GLY A 101 20.66 11.70 18.55
N VAL A 102 19.51 11.91 19.19
CA VAL A 102 18.49 12.87 18.77
C VAL A 102 18.60 14.09 19.64
N ARG A 103 18.71 15.25 19.01
CA ARG A 103 18.79 16.54 19.71
C ARG A 103 17.67 17.47 19.28
N GLN A 104 17.28 18.32 20.21
CA GLN A 104 16.37 19.42 19.93
C GLN A 104 17.05 20.48 19.07
N VAL A 105 16.34 20.93 18.04
CA VAL A 105 16.71 22.08 17.22
C VAL A 105 16.07 23.33 17.80
N HIS A 106 14.75 23.31 18.00
CA HIS A 106 14.01 24.39 18.64
C HIS A 106 12.68 23.89 19.20
N VAL A 107 12.05 24.74 20.01
CA VAL A 107 10.73 24.52 20.59
C VAL A 107 9.86 25.71 20.25
N SER A 108 8.64 25.45 19.80
CA SER A 108 7.66 26.47 19.46
C SER A 108 6.40 26.26 20.28
N ASN A 109 6.06 27.24 21.11
CA ASN A 109 4.73 27.34 21.67
C ASN A 109 3.80 27.83 20.56
N ILE A 110 2.86 26.98 20.15
CA ILE A 110 1.92 27.23 19.06
C ILE A 110 0.50 27.44 19.57
N THR A 111 0.37 27.85 20.83
CA THR A 111 -0.92 28.16 21.45
C THR A 111 -1.56 29.33 20.72
N VAL A 112 -2.75 29.11 20.19
CA VAL A 112 -3.53 30.16 19.55
C VAL A 112 -4.17 31.03 20.65
N PRO A 113 -4.13 32.37 20.56
CA PRO A 113 -4.81 33.24 21.53
C PRO A 113 -6.28 32.84 21.70
N GLY A 114 -6.73 32.72 22.94
CA GLY A 114 -8.09 32.24 23.26
C GLY A 114 -8.24 30.72 23.31
N ASN A 115 -7.17 29.93 23.10
CA ASN A 115 -7.17 28.52 23.47
C ASN A 115 -7.45 28.38 24.96
N MET A 116 -8.53 27.69 25.32
CA MET A 116 -8.80 27.33 26.71
C MET A 116 -8.06 26.04 27.08
N GLU A 117 -7.63 25.95 28.34
CA GLU A 117 -7.11 24.70 28.90
C GLU A 117 -8.21 23.64 28.92
N ARG A 118 -7.86 22.46 28.38
CA ARG A 118 -8.77 21.33 28.23
C ARG A 118 -9.28 20.79 29.58
N GLU A 119 -8.55 21.05 30.65
CA GLU A 119 -8.73 20.45 31.97
C GLU A 119 -9.90 21.07 32.77
N HIS A 120 -10.39 22.25 32.38
CA HIS A 120 -11.36 23.02 33.17
C HIS A 120 -12.66 23.37 32.45
N ASP A 121 -12.86 22.90 31.22
CA ASP A 121 -14.14 23.06 30.52
C ASP A 121 -15.04 21.83 30.76
N PRO A 122 -16.12 21.98 31.57
CA PRO A 122 -17.00 20.87 31.94
C PRO A 122 -17.86 20.36 30.77
N SER A 123 -17.87 21.04 29.62
CA SER A 123 -18.55 20.62 28.40
C SER A 123 -17.66 19.78 27.47
N LEU A 124 -16.34 19.75 27.73
CA LEU A 124 -15.41 18.88 27.04
C LEU A 124 -15.48 17.46 27.62
N PRO A 125 -15.63 16.42 26.80
CA PRO A 125 -15.31 15.07 27.24
C PRO A 125 -13.81 15.02 27.53
N ARG A 126 -13.46 14.38 28.64
CA ARG A 126 -12.12 14.31 29.22
C ARG A 126 -11.11 13.51 28.37
N ASP A 127 -11.41 13.26 27.11
CA ASP A 127 -10.63 12.44 26.19
C ASP A 127 -9.84 13.33 25.20
N PRO A 128 -8.50 13.23 25.17
CA PRO A 128 -7.66 13.99 24.27
C PRO A 128 -7.86 13.68 22.77
N ASN A 129 -8.58 12.62 22.41
CA ASN A 129 -8.72 12.10 21.04
C ASN A 129 -9.90 12.68 20.25
N ARG A 130 -10.71 13.56 20.83
CA ARG A 130 -11.88 14.18 20.17
C ARG A 130 -11.48 15.37 19.28
N VAL A 131 -11.88 15.37 18.00
CA VAL A 131 -11.97 16.63 17.23
C VAL A 131 -13.07 17.46 17.85
N PRO A 132 -12.81 18.72 18.20
CA PRO A 132 -13.88 19.58 18.68
C PRO A 132 -14.89 19.84 17.53
N PRO A 133 -16.20 19.84 17.78
CA PRO A 133 -17.19 20.15 16.74
C PRO A 133 -16.93 21.53 16.11
N LEU A 134 -17.51 21.79 14.93
CA LEU A 134 -17.44 23.09 14.28
C LEU A 134 -17.77 24.22 15.29
N GLY A 135 -16.82 25.12 15.53
CA GLY A 135 -16.93 26.21 16.51
C GLY A 135 -16.33 25.93 17.90
N TYR A 136 -15.78 24.73 18.16
CA TYR A 136 -15.00 24.41 19.35
C TYR A 136 -13.49 24.33 19.04
N GLY A 137 -12.65 24.61 20.03
CA GLY A 137 -11.21 24.81 19.84
C GLY A 137 -10.90 26.20 19.29
N ASN A 138 -9.66 26.45 18.84
CA ASN A 138 -9.35 27.73 18.18
C ASN A 138 -9.88 27.83 16.75
N GLU A 139 -9.76 29.04 16.19
CA GLU A 139 -10.11 29.41 14.82
C GLU A 139 -9.51 28.48 13.74
N PHE A 140 -8.41 27.80 14.04
CA PHE A 140 -7.72 26.87 13.15
C PHE A 140 -8.07 25.39 13.41
N ALA A 141 -8.95 25.06 14.35
CA ALA A 141 -9.33 23.67 14.61
C ALA A 141 -9.89 22.94 13.36
N PRO A 142 -10.74 23.56 12.50
CA PRO A 142 -11.29 22.88 11.32
C PRO A 142 -10.24 22.44 10.28
N GLN A 143 -9.10 23.13 10.18
CA GLN A 143 -8.06 22.77 9.20
C GLN A 143 -7.15 21.63 9.65
N ASN A 144 -7.15 21.27 10.93
CA ASN A 144 -6.16 20.35 11.51
C ASN A 144 -6.16 18.94 10.87
N SER A 145 -7.33 18.34 10.65
CA SER A 145 -7.44 17.02 10.01
C SER A 145 -7.08 17.07 8.52
N TRP A 146 -7.48 18.15 7.84
CA TRP A 146 -7.17 18.37 6.44
C TRP A 146 -5.65 18.56 6.21
N GLU A 147 -4.99 19.34 7.05
CA GLU A 147 -3.54 19.54 6.97
C GLU A 147 -2.76 18.31 7.44
N TRP A 148 -3.34 17.46 8.30
CA TRP A 148 -2.76 16.15 8.59
C TRP A 148 -2.74 15.28 7.33
N ILE A 149 -3.89 15.04 6.70
CA ILE A 149 -3.93 14.18 5.51
C ILE A 149 -3.12 14.79 4.35
N ARG A 150 -3.12 16.12 4.18
CA ARG A 150 -2.25 16.81 3.22
C ARG A 150 -0.77 16.52 3.46
N SER A 151 -0.31 16.58 4.70
CA SER A 151 1.08 16.23 5.02
C SER A 151 1.37 14.76 4.77
N GLY A 152 0.38 13.89 4.96
CA GLY A 152 0.47 12.47 4.64
C GLY A 152 0.69 12.21 3.14
N THR A 153 -0.12 12.84 2.29
CA THR A 153 -0.07 12.64 0.82
C THR A 153 1.25 13.06 0.18
N TRP A 154 2.10 13.79 0.90
CA TRP A 154 3.46 14.06 0.44
C TRP A 154 4.34 12.80 0.36
N HIS A 155 3.96 11.74 1.07
CA HIS A 155 4.80 10.57 1.31
C HIS A 155 4.17 9.24 0.88
N TYR A 156 2.86 9.21 0.58
CA TYR A 156 2.17 8.02 0.05
C TYR A 156 1.48 8.31 -1.28
N GLY A 157 1.36 7.28 -2.13
CA GLY A 157 0.73 7.39 -3.45
C GLY A 157 1.75 7.72 -4.55
N THR A 158 2.52 6.73 -4.99
CA THR A 158 3.45 6.82 -6.14
C THR A 158 2.71 6.64 -7.48
N GLY A 159 1.58 7.32 -7.66
CA GLY A 159 0.94 7.37 -8.97
C GLY A 159 1.75 8.29 -9.88
N GLU A 160 2.12 7.81 -11.08
CA GLU A 160 2.69 8.64 -12.16
C GLU A 160 1.82 9.88 -12.48
N ALA A 161 0.56 9.89 -12.05
CA ALA A 161 -0.35 11.02 -12.12
C ALA A 161 -0.01 12.20 -11.19
N VAL A 162 0.92 12.05 -10.23
CA VAL A 162 1.37 13.16 -9.36
C VAL A 162 2.85 13.45 -9.58
N PRO A 163 3.20 14.37 -10.51
CA PRO A 163 4.55 14.92 -10.59
C PRO A 163 4.92 15.55 -9.24
N GLY A 164 5.89 14.96 -8.54
CA GLY A 164 6.41 15.44 -7.25
C GLY A 164 5.96 14.66 -6.00
N GLY A 165 5.19 13.58 -6.13
CA GLY A 165 4.95 12.65 -5.01
C GLY A 165 6.25 11.95 -4.62
N ASN A 166 6.91 12.43 -3.57
CA ASN A 166 8.19 11.90 -3.14
C ASN A 166 7.96 10.69 -2.23
N LYS A 167 8.65 9.58 -2.51
CA LYS A 167 8.80 8.50 -1.53
C LYS A 167 9.36 9.09 -0.24
N GLU A 168 9.05 8.51 0.91
CA GLU A 168 9.71 8.89 2.17
C GLU A 168 11.20 8.55 2.08
N THR A 169 12.05 9.56 1.84
CA THR A 169 13.49 9.38 1.62
C THR A 169 14.32 9.47 2.90
N ARG A 170 13.71 9.84 4.03
CA ARG A 170 14.43 9.95 5.32
C ARG A 170 14.63 8.59 5.99
N VAL A 171 13.89 7.57 5.55
CA VAL A 171 14.01 6.19 6.02
C VAL A 171 14.57 5.35 4.86
N SER A 172 15.72 4.71 5.09
CA SER A 172 16.29 3.75 4.14
C SER A 172 15.93 2.35 4.60
N LEU A 173 15.34 1.55 3.71
CA LEU A 173 15.07 0.14 4.00
C LEU A 173 16.38 -0.66 3.98
N ASP A 174 16.53 -1.54 4.97
CA ASP A 174 17.60 -2.54 4.98
C ASP A 174 17.04 -3.88 4.49
N LEU A 175 17.11 -4.09 3.17
CA LEU A 175 16.59 -5.31 2.56
C LEU A 175 17.50 -6.54 2.79
N CYS A 176 18.69 -6.35 3.34
CA CYS A 176 19.55 -7.45 3.76
C CYS A 176 19.04 -8.15 5.02
N GLY A 177 18.27 -7.43 5.85
CA GLY A 177 17.59 -7.95 7.04
C GLY A 177 16.08 -7.96 6.92
N PHE A 178 15.54 -8.13 5.71
CA PHE A 178 14.09 -8.14 5.49
C PHE A 178 13.46 -9.44 5.99
N ILE A 179 12.60 -9.33 6.99
CA ILE A 179 11.80 -10.45 7.50
C ILE A 179 10.40 -10.35 6.91
N THR A 180 9.87 -11.48 6.44
CA THR A 180 8.49 -11.60 5.99
C THR A 180 7.78 -12.75 6.70
N TYR A 181 6.53 -12.53 7.09
CA TYR A 181 5.68 -13.60 7.63
C TYR A 181 5.21 -14.60 6.55
N TYR A 182 5.51 -14.33 5.28
CA TYR A 182 5.30 -15.25 4.16
C TYR A 182 6.48 -16.19 3.93
N ASP A 183 7.50 -16.15 4.78
CA ASP A 183 8.63 -17.06 4.69
C ASP A 183 8.14 -18.51 4.82
N PRO A 184 8.45 -19.41 3.87
CA PRO A 184 7.98 -20.80 3.89
C PRO A 184 8.51 -21.62 5.09
N PHE A 185 9.51 -21.12 5.82
CA PHE A 185 9.96 -21.70 7.08
C PHE A 185 8.93 -21.54 8.20
N LEU A 186 8.06 -20.53 8.13
CA LEU A 186 6.95 -20.30 9.06
C LEU A 186 5.73 -21.14 8.66
N ARG A 187 5.65 -22.37 9.18
CA ARG A 187 4.70 -23.39 8.72
C ARG A 187 3.28 -23.20 9.25
N SER A 188 3.09 -22.49 10.37
CA SER A 188 1.76 -22.32 10.96
C SER A 188 0.82 -21.51 10.07
N LEU A 189 1.37 -20.64 9.22
CA LEU A 189 0.58 -19.78 8.34
C LEU A 189 0.51 -20.25 6.88
N SER A 190 1.33 -21.23 6.47
CA SER A 190 1.48 -21.64 5.07
C SER A 190 0.19 -22.19 4.41
N GLY A 191 -0.80 -22.62 5.20
CA GLY A 191 -2.16 -22.96 4.72
C GLY A 191 -3.18 -21.83 4.89
N HIS A 192 -2.99 -20.94 5.87
CA HIS A 192 -3.92 -19.87 6.20
C HIS A 192 -3.82 -18.67 5.23
N HIS A 193 -2.69 -18.52 4.54
CA HIS A 193 -2.49 -17.50 3.48
C HIS A 193 -3.13 -17.86 2.13
N HIS A 194 -3.61 -19.09 1.94
CA HIS A 194 -4.15 -19.56 0.67
C HIS A 194 -5.60 -20.07 0.74
N SER A 195 -6.15 -20.31 1.94
CA SER A 195 -7.45 -20.97 2.07
C SER A 195 -8.31 -20.47 3.24
N GLN A 196 -8.89 -19.29 3.11
CA GLN A 196 -10.27 -19.11 3.58
C GLN A 196 -11.15 -18.77 2.37
N GLN A 197 -11.57 -19.81 1.68
CA GLN A 197 -12.52 -19.80 0.56
C GLN A 197 -13.93 -19.31 0.92
N ASP A 198 -14.19 -18.87 2.15
CA ASP A 198 -15.51 -18.40 2.62
C ASP A 198 -15.52 -17.00 3.24
N VAL A 199 -14.38 -16.29 3.26
CA VAL A 199 -14.38 -14.87 3.63
C VAL A 199 -14.10 -14.07 2.37
N LEU A 200 -15.20 -13.75 1.66
CA LEU A 200 -15.26 -12.69 0.66
C LEU A 200 -14.31 -11.56 1.04
N TYR A 201 -13.30 -11.34 0.18
CA TYR A 201 -12.65 -10.05 -0.06
C TYR A 201 -12.86 -9.04 1.07
N GLN A 202 -12.19 -9.23 2.22
CA GLN A 202 -12.22 -8.19 3.23
C GLN A 202 -11.54 -6.97 2.62
N ASN A 203 -12.36 -5.98 2.25
CA ASN A 203 -12.00 -4.64 1.80
C ASN A 203 -11.79 -4.42 0.29
N GLY A 204 -12.10 -5.39 -0.59
CA GLY A 204 -12.10 -5.15 -2.04
C GLY A 204 -10.71 -4.94 -2.68
N TRP A 205 -9.63 -5.38 -2.00
CA TRP A 205 -8.25 -5.18 -2.48
C TRP A 205 -7.44 -6.47 -2.60
N GLY A 206 -7.74 -7.31 -3.58
CA GLY A 206 -6.91 -8.44 -3.98
C GLY A 206 -6.57 -9.47 -2.87
N LEU A 207 -5.86 -10.52 -3.26
CA LEU A 207 -5.65 -11.70 -2.40
C LEU A 207 -4.86 -11.42 -1.11
N ARG A 208 -3.92 -10.46 -1.10
CA ARG A 208 -2.90 -10.35 -0.04
C ARG A 208 -3.15 -9.27 1.02
N ARG A 209 -4.01 -8.28 0.76
CA ARG A 209 -4.17 -7.11 1.65
C ARG A 209 -5.11 -7.36 2.83
N GLY A 210 -5.86 -8.46 2.81
CA GLY A 210 -6.66 -8.93 3.94
C GLY A 210 -5.95 -9.95 4.84
N HIS A 211 -4.69 -10.31 4.53
CA HIS A 211 -3.99 -11.34 5.28
C HIS A 211 -3.68 -10.88 6.71
N ARG A 212 -4.06 -11.74 7.64
CA ARG A 212 -3.81 -11.59 9.08
C ARG A 212 -2.77 -12.61 9.52
N LEU A 213 -2.17 -12.39 10.69
CA LEU A 213 -1.32 -13.38 11.35
C LEU A 213 -2.10 -14.23 12.37
N LEU A 214 -3.42 -14.38 12.17
CA LEU A 214 -4.26 -15.25 13.00
C LEU A 214 -3.79 -16.70 12.89
N GLY A 215 -3.70 -17.38 14.03
CA GLY A 215 -3.24 -18.77 14.09
C GLY A 215 -1.72 -18.96 14.00
N ILE A 216 -0.91 -17.89 13.94
CA ILE A 216 0.55 -18.02 14.00
C ILE A 216 0.97 -18.72 15.31
N SER A 217 1.83 -19.73 15.20
CA SER A 217 2.28 -20.52 16.34
C SER A 217 3.30 -19.76 17.20
N ALA A 218 3.38 -20.12 18.48
CA ALA A 218 4.41 -19.60 19.38
C ALA A 218 5.84 -19.93 18.89
N ASP A 219 6.02 -21.06 18.22
CA ASP A 219 7.31 -21.51 17.69
C ASP A 219 7.74 -20.66 16.47
N ASP A 220 6.80 -20.36 15.57
CA ASP A 220 7.06 -19.47 14.43
C ASP A 220 7.33 -18.03 14.89
N ILE A 221 6.60 -17.55 15.91
CA ILE A 221 6.92 -16.26 16.54
C ILE A 221 8.32 -16.30 17.16
N GLY A 222 8.67 -17.40 17.84
CA GLY A 222 10.00 -17.62 18.40
C GLY A 222 11.10 -17.56 17.34
N THR A 223 10.82 -18.13 16.17
CA THR A 223 11.70 -18.08 14.99
C THR A 223 11.86 -16.65 14.49
N VAL A 224 10.79 -15.89 14.31
CA VAL A 224 10.86 -14.48 13.90
C VAL A 224 11.66 -13.64 14.90
N LYS A 225 11.48 -13.88 16.21
CA LYS A 225 12.29 -13.24 17.27
C LYS A 225 13.78 -13.62 17.18
N SER A 226 14.08 -14.85 16.77
CA SER A 226 15.46 -15.30 16.53
C SER A 226 16.08 -14.57 15.34
N TRP A 227 15.35 -14.46 14.22
CA TRP A 227 15.79 -13.71 13.05
C TRP A 227 16.03 -12.23 13.35
N LEU A 228 15.16 -11.58 14.13
CA LEU A 228 15.39 -10.21 14.58
C LEU A 228 16.73 -10.07 15.35
N LYS A 229 17.05 -11.02 16.24
CA LYS A 229 18.34 -11.03 16.94
C LYS A 229 19.50 -11.25 15.97
N GLN A 230 19.36 -12.19 15.04
CA GLN A 230 20.37 -12.49 14.02
C GLN A 230 20.68 -11.24 13.18
N ILE A 231 19.66 -10.57 12.63
CA ILE A 231 19.83 -9.38 11.79
C ILE A 231 20.53 -8.25 12.54
N THR A 232 20.21 -8.04 13.82
CA THR A 232 20.90 -7.02 14.62
C THR A 232 22.35 -7.38 14.95
N ALA A 233 22.71 -8.66 14.87
CA ALA A 233 24.07 -9.14 15.06
C ALA A 233 24.88 -9.17 13.74
N LEU A 234 24.22 -9.27 12.58
CA LEU A 234 24.86 -9.24 11.27
C LEU A 234 25.55 -7.89 11.05
N GLY A 235 26.76 -7.94 10.47
CA GLY A 235 27.45 -6.76 9.98
C GLY A 235 27.03 -6.47 8.54
N LYS A 236 27.24 -5.22 8.08
CA LYS A 236 27.05 -4.85 6.65
C LYS A 236 27.86 -5.71 5.66
N GLN A 237 28.89 -6.42 6.14
CA GLN A 237 29.72 -7.30 5.31
C GLN A 237 29.04 -8.65 4.99
N ASP A 238 27.94 -8.99 5.69
CA ASP A 238 27.22 -10.26 5.53
C ASP A 238 26.10 -10.19 4.46
N CYS A 239 26.01 -9.08 3.74
CA CYS A 239 25.03 -8.84 2.69
C CYS A 239 25.65 -9.00 1.30
N SER A 240 24.87 -9.44 0.31
CA SER A 240 25.35 -9.56 -1.06
C SER A 240 25.81 -8.24 -1.68
N GLY A 241 25.23 -7.11 -1.20
CA GLY A 241 25.43 -5.76 -1.74
C GLY A 241 24.51 -5.42 -2.91
N ILE A 242 23.56 -6.30 -3.24
CA ILE A 242 22.56 -6.07 -4.29
C ILE A 242 21.57 -5.01 -3.81
N ASP A 243 21.29 -4.03 -4.68
CA ASP A 243 20.22 -3.06 -4.46
C ASP A 243 18.88 -3.69 -4.86
N TRP A 244 18.35 -4.52 -3.96
CA TRP A 244 17.05 -5.18 -4.14
C TRP A 244 15.90 -4.19 -4.33
N GLN A 245 16.01 -2.98 -3.78
CA GLN A 245 15.00 -1.95 -3.94
C GLN A 245 15.02 -1.43 -5.38
N ALA A 246 16.18 -1.03 -5.91
CA ALA A 246 16.29 -0.57 -7.29
C ALA A 246 15.86 -1.65 -8.30
N LEU A 247 16.22 -2.92 -8.05
CA LEU A 247 15.84 -4.05 -8.89
C LEU A 247 14.32 -4.23 -8.91
N THR A 248 13.67 -4.36 -7.75
CA THR A 248 12.21 -4.55 -7.66
C THR A 248 11.44 -3.35 -8.22
N GLU A 249 11.91 -2.13 -8.00
CA GLU A 249 11.32 -0.92 -8.60
C GLU A 249 11.44 -0.91 -10.13
N THR A 250 12.53 -1.44 -10.68
CA THR A 250 12.71 -1.57 -12.13
C THR A 250 11.70 -2.55 -12.73
N ILE A 251 11.49 -3.70 -12.08
CA ILE A 251 10.47 -4.68 -12.48
C ILE A 251 9.07 -4.04 -12.48
N VAL A 252 8.71 -3.34 -11.40
CA VAL A 252 7.42 -2.64 -11.28
C VAL A 252 7.25 -1.60 -12.39
N LYS A 253 8.30 -0.82 -12.69
CA LYS A 253 8.26 0.19 -13.76
C LYS A 253 8.13 -0.43 -15.15
N GLN A 254 8.85 -1.50 -15.45
CA GLN A 254 8.83 -2.13 -16.77
C GLN A 254 7.53 -2.90 -17.03
N HIS A 255 7.14 -3.77 -16.11
CA HIS A 255 6.00 -4.67 -16.29
C HIS A 255 4.69 -4.06 -15.79
N GLY A 256 4.72 -3.31 -14.68
CA GLY A 256 3.52 -2.78 -14.03
C GLY A 256 2.88 -1.61 -14.74
N THR A 257 3.66 -0.79 -15.44
CA THR A 257 3.12 0.28 -16.30
C THR A 257 2.41 -0.33 -17.52
N ARG A 258 3.02 -1.35 -18.13
CA ARG A 258 2.47 -2.06 -19.30
C ARG A 258 1.21 -2.85 -18.96
N ALA A 259 1.19 -3.55 -17.83
CA ALA A 259 -0.03 -4.21 -17.34
C ALA A 259 -1.19 -3.22 -17.14
N ARG A 260 -0.93 -2.04 -16.57
CA ARG A 260 -1.95 -0.98 -16.46
C ARG A 260 -2.44 -0.48 -17.81
N GLU A 261 -1.53 -0.25 -18.76
CA GLU A 261 -1.89 0.21 -20.11
C GLU A 261 -2.73 -0.83 -20.85
N MET A 262 -2.38 -2.11 -20.74
CA MET A 262 -3.17 -3.22 -21.30
C MET A 262 -4.56 -3.30 -20.65
N LEU A 263 -4.65 -3.20 -19.32
CA LEU A 263 -5.93 -3.21 -18.60
C LEU A 263 -6.82 -2.02 -19.01
N ALA A 264 -6.25 -0.82 -19.11
CA ALA A 264 -6.97 0.37 -19.54
C ALA A 264 -7.49 0.21 -20.99
N THR A 265 -6.66 -0.37 -21.88
CA THR A 265 -7.02 -0.65 -23.28
C THR A 265 -8.24 -1.57 -23.36
N VAL A 266 -8.22 -2.70 -22.65
CA VAL A 266 -9.34 -3.67 -22.68
C VAL A 266 -10.57 -3.20 -21.91
N ARG A 267 -10.45 -2.28 -20.95
CA ARG A 267 -11.59 -1.67 -20.26
C ARG A 267 -12.29 -0.58 -21.08
N HIS A 268 -11.54 0.16 -21.88
CA HIS A 268 -12.09 1.26 -22.68
C HIS A 268 -12.80 0.77 -23.96
N ALA A 269 -12.39 -0.38 -24.51
CA ALA A 269 -13.01 -0.93 -25.70
C ALA A 269 -14.51 -1.20 -25.48
N VAL A 270 -15.35 -0.51 -26.26
CA VAL A 270 -16.79 -0.78 -26.34
C VAL A 270 -16.99 -2.22 -26.81
N LYS A 271 -18.05 -2.92 -26.38
CA LYS A 271 -18.29 -4.34 -26.75
C LYS A 271 -18.73 -4.54 -28.22
N ASP A 272 -18.23 -3.73 -29.16
CA ASP A 272 -18.32 -3.98 -30.60
C ASP A 272 -16.98 -4.51 -31.15
N ASN A 273 -16.99 -5.06 -32.36
CA ASN A 273 -15.84 -5.79 -32.88
C ASN A 273 -14.67 -4.90 -33.29
N ASN A 274 -14.92 -3.66 -33.71
CA ASN A 274 -13.86 -2.79 -34.24
C ASN A 274 -12.94 -2.34 -33.11
N THR A 275 -13.53 -1.87 -32.01
CA THR A 275 -12.82 -1.50 -30.78
C THR A 275 -12.12 -2.71 -30.15
N MET A 276 -12.70 -3.91 -30.19
CA MET A 276 -12.02 -5.14 -29.73
C MET A 276 -10.78 -5.44 -30.58
N GLN A 277 -10.87 -5.29 -31.90
CA GLN A 277 -9.74 -5.51 -32.80
C GLN A 277 -8.62 -4.46 -32.61
N GLU A 278 -8.99 -3.19 -32.38
CA GLU A 278 -8.05 -2.14 -32.01
C GLU A 278 -7.36 -2.47 -30.67
N ALA A 279 -8.11 -2.95 -29.68
CA ALA A 279 -7.55 -3.38 -28.40
C ALA A 279 -6.59 -4.57 -28.57
N LEU A 280 -6.92 -5.57 -29.40
CA LEU A 280 -6.01 -6.68 -29.72
C LEU A 280 -4.72 -6.19 -30.36
N THR A 281 -4.81 -5.25 -31.29
CA THR A 281 -3.64 -4.64 -31.96
C THR A 281 -2.75 -3.94 -30.95
N LYS A 282 -3.35 -3.13 -30.06
CA LYS A 282 -2.62 -2.41 -29.02
C LYS A 282 -1.98 -3.34 -28.01
N VAL A 283 -2.67 -4.41 -27.59
CA VAL A 283 -2.11 -5.43 -26.69
C VAL A 283 -0.94 -6.16 -27.36
N HIS A 284 -1.04 -6.46 -28.66
CA HIS A 284 0.07 -7.06 -29.40
C HIS A 284 1.31 -6.15 -29.40
N GLU A 285 1.15 -4.87 -29.72
CA GLU A 285 2.24 -3.89 -29.69
C GLU A 285 2.89 -3.79 -28.30
N LEU A 286 2.08 -3.74 -27.25
CA LEU A 286 2.55 -3.59 -25.87
C LEU A 286 3.29 -4.83 -25.38
N THR A 287 2.76 -6.02 -25.65
CA THR A 287 3.38 -7.29 -25.24
C THR A 287 4.66 -7.56 -26.04
N HIS A 288 4.66 -7.29 -27.36
CA HIS A 288 5.87 -7.32 -28.18
C HIS A 288 6.92 -6.33 -27.65
N ALA A 289 6.53 -5.10 -27.28
CA ALA A 289 7.44 -4.11 -26.72
C ALA A 289 8.06 -4.51 -25.35
N VAL A 290 7.41 -5.39 -24.60
CA VAL A 290 8.01 -5.95 -23.37
C VAL A 290 8.94 -7.13 -23.70
N LEU A 291 8.58 -7.94 -24.70
CA LEU A 291 9.25 -9.20 -25.00
C LEU A 291 10.35 -9.10 -26.05
N TYR A 292 10.46 -8.03 -26.85
CA TYR A 292 11.34 -8.00 -28.03
C TYR A 292 12.82 -8.26 -27.73
N THR A 293 13.30 -7.99 -26.50
CA THR A 293 14.68 -8.29 -26.08
C THR A 293 14.91 -9.78 -25.79
N TYR A 294 13.85 -10.56 -25.69
CA TYR A 294 13.86 -11.97 -25.30
C TYR A 294 13.27 -12.89 -26.39
N LEU A 295 12.41 -12.34 -27.24
CA LEU A 295 11.65 -13.05 -28.27
C LEU A 295 12.53 -13.38 -29.49
N GLU A 296 12.44 -14.64 -29.93
CA GLU A 296 12.94 -15.08 -31.22
C GLU A 296 11.77 -15.64 -32.05
N TYR A 297 11.66 -15.19 -33.29
CA TYR A 297 10.66 -15.72 -34.22
C TYR A 297 11.08 -17.13 -34.69
N PRO A 298 10.22 -18.16 -34.53
CA PRO A 298 10.54 -19.56 -34.85
C PRO A 298 11.12 -19.76 -36.25
N THR A 299 10.54 -19.08 -37.25
CA THR A 299 10.96 -19.12 -38.65
C THR A 299 12.34 -18.51 -38.89
N ALA A 300 12.72 -17.48 -38.11
CA ALA A 300 14.00 -16.78 -38.26
C ALA A 300 15.17 -17.58 -37.66
N VAL A 301 14.93 -18.32 -36.57
CA VAL A 301 15.97 -19.09 -35.87
C VAL A 301 15.90 -20.60 -36.13
N GLY A 302 14.90 -21.08 -36.87
CA GLY A 302 14.78 -22.48 -37.27
C GLY A 302 14.40 -23.44 -36.13
N ILE A 303 13.58 -22.99 -35.17
CA ILE A 303 13.09 -23.82 -34.05
C ILE A 303 11.57 -23.92 -34.06
N SER A 304 10.99 -24.83 -33.28
CA SER A 304 9.53 -24.93 -33.18
C SER A 304 8.93 -23.77 -32.36
N PRO A 305 7.67 -23.36 -32.63
CA PRO A 305 6.98 -22.36 -31.82
C PRO A 305 6.96 -22.68 -30.32
N ALA A 306 6.83 -23.96 -29.96
CA ALA A 306 6.90 -24.42 -28.57
C ALA A 306 8.28 -24.22 -27.93
N ALA A 307 9.36 -24.46 -28.69
CA ALA A 307 10.72 -24.20 -28.22
C ALA A 307 10.98 -22.69 -28.06
N ALA A 308 10.57 -21.89 -29.05
CA ALA A 308 10.69 -20.43 -28.99
C ALA A 308 9.90 -19.82 -27.82
N LYS A 309 8.68 -20.32 -27.55
CA LYS A 309 7.90 -19.94 -26.36
C LYS A 309 8.68 -20.19 -25.07
N LYS A 310 9.16 -21.42 -24.90
CA LYS A 310 9.89 -21.83 -23.70
C LYS A 310 11.14 -20.97 -23.49
N GLU A 311 11.89 -20.72 -24.55
CA GLU A 311 13.13 -19.94 -24.50
C GLU A 311 12.86 -18.46 -24.22
N THR A 312 11.84 -17.87 -24.84
CA THR A 312 11.43 -16.48 -24.59
C THR A 312 11.04 -16.27 -23.13
N ILE A 313 10.18 -17.15 -22.57
CA ILE A 313 9.76 -17.09 -21.16
C ILE A 313 10.98 -17.30 -20.25
N SER A 314 11.87 -18.24 -20.58
CA SER A 314 13.09 -18.49 -19.81
C SER A 314 13.97 -17.24 -19.72
N ARG A 315 14.32 -16.64 -20.86
CA ARG A 315 15.14 -15.41 -20.93
C ARG A 315 14.51 -14.25 -20.18
N CYS A 316 13.22 -14.00 -20.42
CA CYS A 316 12.48 -12.93 -19.77
C CYS A 316 12.41 -13.10 -18.25
N SER A 317 12.08 -14.31 -17.78
CA SER A 317 11.84 -14.54 -16.34
C SER A 317 13.11 -14.56 -15.50
N ARG A 318 14.26 -14.86 -16.12
CA ARG A 318 15.53 -15.10 -15.44
C ARG A 318 16.50 -13.93 -15.49
N ILE A 319 16.25 -12.93 -16.35
CA ILE A 319 17.18 -11.81 -16.60
C ILE A 319 17.69 -11.11 -15.34
N TYR A 320 16.83 -10.95 -14.34
CA TYR A 320 17.15 -10.24 -13.10
C TYR A 320 17.86 -11.09 -12.03
N THR A 321 17.85 -12.42 -12.14
CA THR A 321 18.28 -13.29 -11.03
C THR A 321 19.31 -14.34 -11.41
N ASP A 322 19.45 -14.68 -12.69
CA ASP A 322 20.41 -15.72 -13.11
C ASP A 322 21.87 -15.35 -12.92
N HIS A 323 22.18 -14.05 -12.96
CA HIS A 323 23.52 -13.53 -12.72
C HIS A 323 23.82 -13.33 -11.23
N VAL A 324 22.87 -13.60 -10.34
CA VAL A 324 23.04 -13.46 -8.89
C VAL A 324 23.76 -14.69 -8.34
N ASP A 325 24.93 -14.48 -7.76
CA ASP A 325 25.68 -15.55 -7.08
C ASP A 325 24.98 -15.94 -5.77
N SER A 326 24.35 -17.11 -5.78
CA SER A 326 23.61 -17.64 -4.63
C SER A 326 24.48 -17.84 -3.39
N ASN A 327 25.80 -18.01 -3.54
CA ASN A 327 26.71 -18.20 -2.39
C ASN A 327 26.97 -16.90 -1.62
N ARG A 328 26.61 -15.75 -2.21
CA ARG A 328 26.75 -14.43 -1.60
C ARG A 328 25.46 -13.93 -0.95
N LEU A 329 24.36 -14.63 -1.14
CA LEU A 329 23.07 -14.27 -0.54
C LEU A 329 22.99 -14.84 0.87
N ASN A 330 22.56 -14.01 1.82
CA ASN A 330 22.09 -14.54 3.10
C ASN A 330 20.66 -15.10 2.98
N ASP A 331 20.19 -15.76 4.03
CA ASP A 331 18.87 -16.41 4.05
C ASP A 331 17.71 -15.45 3.72
N PHE A 332 17.80 -14.18 4.15
CA PHE A 332 16.78 -13.17 3.89
C PHE A 332 16.76 -12.71 2.42
N GLU A 333 17.94 -12.58 1.81
CA GLU A 333 18.08 -12.20 0.41
C GLU A 333 17.63 -13.31 -0.56
N VAL A 334 17.82 -14.58 -0.17
CA VAL A 334 17.33 -15.73 -0.95
C VAL A 334 15.83 -15.65 -1.17
N ILE A 335 15.05 -15.26 -0.15
CA ILE A 335 13.59 -15.10 -0.24
C ILE A 335 13.21 -14.02 -1.24
N ILE A 336 13.94 -12.89 -1.26
CA ILE A 336 13.70 -11.80 -2.21
C ILE A 336 13.98 -12.28 -3.64
N ARG A 337 15.13 -12.94 -3.86
CA ARG A 337 15.53 -13.50 -5.15
C ARG A 337 14.50 -14.51 -5.67
N ASP A 338 14.09 -15.45 -4.84
CA ASP A 338 13.13 -16.50 -5.21
C ASP A 338 11.73 -15.89 -5.49
N SER A 339 11.32 -14.91 -4.70
CA SER A 339 10.07 -14.17 -4.93
C SER A 339 10.07 -13.45 -6.28
N ILE A 340 11.21 -12.83 -6.65
CA ILE A 340 11.38 -12.22 -7.98
C ILE A 340 11.27 -13.28 -9.08
N GLN A 341 11.90 -14.45 -8.93
CA GLN A 341 11.80 -15.52 -9.93
C GLN A 341 10.36 -15.99 -10.16
N VAL A 342 9.60 -16.21 -9.07
CA VAL A 342 8.19 -16.62 -9.15
C VAL A 342 7.35 -15.54 -9.84
N LEU A 343 7.53 -14.28 -9.44
CA LEU A 343 6.82 -13.14 -10.01
C LEU A 343 7.12 -12.95 -11.50
N MET A 344 8.41 -12.96 -11.85
CA MET A 344 8.87 -12.79 -13.23
C MET A 344 8.43 -13.94 -14.13
N HIS A 345 8.45 -15.18 -13.66
CA HIS A 345 7.91 -16.30 -14.41
C HIS A 345 6.42 -16.12 -14.70
N LYS A 346 5.63 -15.69 -13.72
CA LYS A 346 4.20 -15.43 -13.89
C LYS A 346 3.94 -14.28 -14.88
N LEU A 347 4.67 -13.17 -14.75
CA LEU A 347 4.59 -12.01 -15.64
C LEU A 347 4.96 -12.37 -17.08
N CYS A 348 6.15 -12.94 -17.30
CA CYS A 348 6.64 -13.27 -18.64
C CYS A 348 5.79 -14.35 -19.33
N SER A 349 5.25 -15.30 -18.58
CA SER A 349 4.31 -16.29 -19.14
C SER A 349 3.02 -15.62 -19.62
N TRP A 350 2.45 -14.73 -18.79
CA TRP A 350 1.26 -13.97 -19.13
C TRP A 350 1.50 -13.04 -20.35
N GLU A 351 2.59 -12.27 -20.35
CA GLU A 351 2.97 -11.39 -21.46
C GLU A 351 3.11 -12.16 -22.76
N PHE A 352 3.76 -13.34 -22.70
CA PHE A 352 3.91 -14.20 -23.87
C PHE A 352 2.57 -14.76 -24.35
N ASP A 353 1.70 -15.22 -23.45
CA ASP A 353 0.40 -15.76 -23.81
C ASP A 353 -0.48 -14.69 -24.48
N LEU A 354 -0.44 -13.45 -23.98
CA LEU A 354 -1.12 -12.32 -24.62
C LEU A 354 -0.51 -11.96 -25.98
N PHE A 355 0.83 -11.95 -26.09
CA PHE A 355 1.55 -11.73 -27.35
C PHE A 355 1.15 -12.77 -28.40
N ALA A 356 1.31 -14.06 -28.11
CA ALA A 356 1.01 -15.13 -29.04
C ALA A 356 -0.49 -15.20 -29.41
N LEU A 357 -1.38 -14.86 -28.48
CA LEU A 357 -2.80 -14.76 -28.78
C LEU A 357 -3.09 -13.62 -29.75
N SER A 358 -2.56 -12.43 -29.48
CA SER A 358 -2.85 -11.22 -30.25
C SER A 358 -2.13 -11.17 -31.61
N ASP A 359 -0.96 -11.81 -31.75
CA ASP A 359 -0.25 -12.00 -33.01
C ASP A 359 -1.14 -12.70 -34.06
N ARG A 360 -1.89 -13.74 -33.66
CA ARG A 360 -2.82 -14.49 -34.55
C ARG A 360 -3.93 -13.63 -35.17
N TYR A 361 -4.21 -12.47 -34.60
CA TYR A 361 -5.24 -11.55 -35.07
C TYR A 361 -4.65 -10.28 -35.72
N THR A 362 -3.32 -10.21 -35.85
CA THR A 362 -2.64 -9.00 -36.31
C THR A 362 -1.59 -9.33 -37.37
N SER A 363 -0.43 -9.86 -36.99
CA SER A 363 0.67 -10.12 -37.93
C SER A 363 0.86 -11.59 -38.31
N ASP A 364 0.40 -12.52 -37.48
CA ASP A 364 0.54 -13.98 -37.65
C ASP A 364 1.98 -14.40 -37.98
N LEU A 365 2.96 -13.78 -37.31
CA LEU A 365 4.38 -13.99 -37.59
C LEU A 365 5.02 -15.04 -36.68
N PHE A 366 4.47 -15.28 -35.50
CA PHE A 366 5.07 -16.18 -34.52
C PHE A 366 4.83 -17.66 -34.85
N ASP A 367 3.59 -18.03 -35.14
CA ASP A 367 3.20 -19.39 -35.53
C ASP A 367 2.31 -19.33 -36.77
N PRO A 368 2.88 -18.93 -37.93
CA PRO A 368 2.11 -18.75 -39.16
C PRO A 368 1.46 -20.08 -39.53
N LYS A 369 0.14 -20.14 -39.44
CA LYS A 369 -0.61 -21.29 -39.98
C LYS A 369 -0.75 -21.08 -41.48
N HIS A 370 -0.23 -22.01 -42.27
CA HIS A 370 -0.29 -21.99 -43.74
C HIS A 370 -1.73 -21.93 -44.35
N GLU A 371 -2.80 -21.75 -43.57
CA GLU A 371 -4.20 -21.79 -44.02
C GLU A 371 -5.06 -20.54 -43.76
N LEU A 372 -4.52 -19.39 -43.32
CA LEU A 372 -5.35 -18.20 -43.08
C LEU A 372 -4.81 -16.91 -43.70
N VAL A 373 -4.56 -16.90 -45.01
CA VAL A 373 -4.52 -15.64 -45.78
C VAL A 373 -5.12 -15.84 -47.18
N ALA A 374 -6.42 -16.15 -47.25
CA ALA A 374 -7.19 -16.03 -48.50
C ALA A 374 -8.71 -15.89 -48.25
N SER A 375 -9.13 -14.97 -47.37
CA SER A 375 -10.40 -14.23 -47.48
C SER A 375 -10.62 -13.35 -46.25
N SER A 376 -10.26 -12.09 -46.44
CA SER A 376 -10.89 -10.92 -45.83
C SER A 376 -12.38 -11.15 -45.56
N GLU A 377 -12.80 -10.93 -44.31
CA GLU A 377 -14.18 -10.73 -43.76
C GLU A 377 -14.63 -11.70 -42.65
N LEU A 378 -13.96 -12.84 -42.44
CA LEU A 378 -14.45 -13.86 -41.49
C LEU A 378 -13.40 -14.41 -40.52
N VAL A 379 -12.56 -13.55 -39.93
CA VAL A 379 -12.17 -13.84 -38.54
C VAL A 379 -13.49 -13.84 -37.77
N SER A 380 -14.01 -15.03 -37.46
CA SER A 380 -15.34 -15.21 -36.87
C SER A 380 -15.53 -14.20 -35.74
N LYS A 381 -16.63 -13.44 -35.77
CA LYS A 381 -16.96 -12.42 -34.75
C LYS A 381 -16.88 -13.00 -33.33
N THR A 382 -17.18 -14.29 -33.19
CA THR A 382 -17.08 -15.07 -31.94
C THR A 382 -15.63 -15.28 -31.51
N SER A 383 -14.70 -15.40 -32.45
CA SER A 383 -13.25 -15.62 -32.21
C SER A 383 -12.56 -14.36 -31.67
N VAL A 384 -12.82 -13.18 -32.26
CA VAL A 384 -12.27 -11.89 -31.77
C VAL A 384 -12.75 -11.61 -30.36
N ARG A 385 -14.06 -11.78 -30.13
CA ARG A 385 -14.66 -11.57 -28.81
C ARG A 385 -14.10 -12.52 -27.75
N ALA A 386 -13.93 -13.80 -28.07
CA ALA A 386 -13.33 -14.76 -27.14
C ALA A 386 -11.87 -14.42 -26.80
N ALA A 387 -11.07 -14.00 -27.79
CA ALA A 387 -9.69 -13.55 -27.56
C ALA A 387 -9.65 -12.31 -26.66
N PHE A 388 -10.50 -11.31 -26.95
CA PHE A 388 -10.64 -10.11 -26.16
C PHE A 388 -11.06 -10.41 -24.71
N ASP A 389 -12.09 -11.24 -24.52
CA ASP A 389 -12.58 -11.64 -23.20
C ASP A 389 -11.50 -12.41 -22.41
N TYR A 390 -10.70 -13.26 -23.07
CA TYR A 390 -9.57 -13.93 -22.43
C TYR A 390 -8.49 -12.94 -21.97
N ILE A 391 -8.08 -11.99 -22.82
CA ILE A 391 -7.06 -10.99 -22.46
C ILE A 391 -7.54 -10.16 -21.27
N ARG A 392 -8.81 -9.72 -21.29
CA ARG A 392 -9.41 -8.95 -20.20
C ARG A 392 -9.36 -9.72 -18.89
N THR A 393 -9.94 -10.93 -18.86
CA THR A 393 -9.99 -11.76 -17.65
C THR A 393 -8.60 -12.12 -17.16
N SER A 394 -7.69 -12.54 -18.05
CA SER A 394 -6.32 -12.92 -17.68
C SER A 394 -5.51 -11.74 -17.13
N THR A 395 -5.71 -10.53 -17.67
CA THR A 395 -5.07 -9.31 -17.15
C THR A 395 -5.62 -8.95 -15.77
N GLU A 396 -6.94 -9.02 -15.58
CA GLU A 396 -7.58 -8.76 -14.28
C GLU A 396 -7.10 -9.76 -13.22
N GLU A 397 -7.06 -11.06 -13.53
CA GLU A 397 -6.57 -12.12 -12.64
C GLU A 397 -5.09 -11.95 -12.27
N LEU A 398 -4.22 -11.61 -13.23
CA LEU A 398 -2.81 -11.37 -12.96
C LEU A 398 -2.63 -10.17 -12.03
N MET A 399 -3.29 -9.06 -12.35
CA MET A 399 -3.19 -7.84 -11.54
C MET A 399 -3.75 -8.05 -10.14
N GLU A 400 -4.79 -8.85 -9.99
CA GLU A 400 -5.31 -9.24 -8.68
C GLU A 400 -4.32 -10.13 -7.90
N TRP A 401 -3.67 -11.08 -8.56
CA TRP A 401 -2.71 -11.99 -7.93
C TRP A 401 -1.42 -11.27 -7.48
N ILE A 402 -0.92 -10.33 -8.29
CA ILE A 402 0.27 -9.53 -7.96
C ILE A 402 -0.06 -8.49 -6.89
N GLY A 403 -1.17 -7.75 -7.06
CA GLY A 403 -1.66 -6.79 -6.07
C GLY A 403 -0.71 -5.63 -5.77
N TRP A 404 0.05 -5.11 -6.74
CA TRP A 404 0.97 -3.99 -6.51
C TRP A 404 0.25 -2.72 -6.08
N ASP A 405 0.77 -2.06 -5.05
CA ASP A 405 0.18 -0.82 -4.51
C ASP A 405 0.20 0.35 -5.50
N SER A 406 1.18 0.36 -6.41
CA SER A 406 1.30 1.38 -7.47
C SER A 406 0.16 1.36 -8.49
N TRP A 407 -0.64 0.29 -8.54
CA TRP A 407 -1.85 0.24 -9.36
C TRP A 407 -3.02 0.98 -8.75
N HIS A 408 -2.89 1.42 -7.50
CA HIS A 408 -3.90 2.16 -6.79
C HIS A 408 -3.43 3.59 -6.58
N GLY A 409 -4.15 4.49 -7.20
CA GLY A 409 -3.93 5.92 -7.14
C GLY A 409 -5.14 6.59 -7.73
N CYS A 410 -5.15 7.92 -7.69
CA CYS A 410 -6.22 8.66 -8.31
C CYS A 410 -6.18 8.48 -9.82
N GLU A 411 -7.34 8.24 -10.43
CA GLU A 411 -7.48 7.95 -11.86
C GLU A 411 -6.93 9.07 -12.75
N HIS A 412 -6.92 10.28 -12.23
CA HIS A 412 -6.39 11.47 -12.88
C HIS A 412 -5.49 12.24 -11.92
N ARG A 413 -4.68 13.13 -12.51
CA ARG A 413 -3.94 14.13 -11.74
C ARG A 413 -4.93 15.08 -11.08
N CYS A 414 -4.92 15.13 -9.75
CA CYS A 414 -5.78 16.02 -9.00
C CYS A 414 -5.47 17.49 -9.32
N ALA A 415 -6.49 18.35 -9.21
CA ALA A 415 -6.34 19.79 -9.38
C ALA A 415 -5.43 20.39 -8.29
N PHE A 416 -4.96 21.63 -8.50
CA PHE A 416 -4.03 22.30 -7.56
C PHE A 416 -4.60 22.49 -6.14
N ASN A 417 -5.92 22.50 -6.00
CA ASN A 417 -6.65 22.62 -4.74
C ASN A 417 -7.18 21.26 -4.21
N GLU A 418 -6.79 20.16 -4.85
CA GLU A 418 -7.17 18.80 -4.51
C GLU A 418 -5.97 17.98 -4.05
N LEU A 419 -6.25 16.92 -3.30
CA LEU A 419 -5.28 15.92 -2.86
C LEU A 419 -5.68 14.58 -3.42
N CYS A 420 -4.70 13.78 -3.83
CA CYS A 420 -4.96 12.36 -4.08
C CYS A 420 -5.11 11.64 -2.75
N TYR A 421 -6.35 11.54 -2.29
CA TYR A 421 -6.70 10.93 -1.02
C TYR A 421 -6.78 9.42 -1.16
N ILE A 422 -5.99 8.73 -0.33
CA ILE A 422 -6.09 7.29 -0.12
C ILE A 422 -6.69 7.10 1.27
N PRO A 423 -7.79 6.34 1.42
CA PRO A 423 -8.42 6.12 2.71
C PRO A 423 -7.50 5.41 3.71
N MET A 424 -7.30 6.03 4.87
CA MET A 424 -6.40 5.53 5.91
C MET A 424 -6.73 6.08 7.29
N TRP A 425 -6.62 5.24 8.32
CA TRP A 425 -6.80 5.69 9.69
C TRP A 425 -5.68 6.67 10.08
N PRO A 426 -5.92 7.69 10.91
CA PRO A 426 -7.20 8.03 11.51
C PRO A 426 -7.99 9.03 10.68
N VAL A 427 -7.52 9.55 9.55
CA VAL A 427 -8.22 10.63 8.85
C VAL A 427 -9.04 10.05 7.69
N ILE A 428 -10.34 9.94 7.91
CA ILE A 428 -11.26 9.25 7.01
C ILE A 428 -12.25 10.23 6.37
N TYR A 429 -12.42 10.10 5.06
CA TYR A 429 -13.49 10.69 4.26
C TYR A 429 -14.56 9.62 3.93
N ALA A 430 -15.72 9.75 4.56
CA ALA A 430 -16.90 8.90 4.42
C ALA A 430 -18.16 9.78 4.34
N PRO A 431 -18.47 10.39 3.19
CA PRO A 431 -19.65 11.24 3.04
C PRO A 431 -20.93 10.46 3.32
N GLY A 432 -21.87 11.07 4.07
CA GLY A 432 -23.14 10.45 4.43
C GLY A 432 -23.07 9.40 5.55
N LYS A 433 -21.90 9.22 6.18
CA LYS A 433 -21.67 8.36 7.34
C LYS A 433 -21.26 9.23 8.54
N HIS A 434 -21.35 8.71 9.76
CA HIS A 434 -20.84 9.41 10.93
C HIS A 434 -19.31 9.57 10.80
N GLN A 435 -18.75 10.58 11.48
CA GLN A 435 -17.30 10.79 11.43
C GLN A 435 -16.55 9.58 12.00
N GLY A 436 -15.84 8.88 11.11
CA GLY A 436 -15.17 7.62 11.42
C GLY A 436 -15.89 6.37 10.95
N GLY A 437 -16.92 6.53 10.10
CA GLY A 437 -17.95 5.55 9.85
C GLY A 437 -17.53 4.17 9.37
N ILE A 438 -16.29 3.89 9.00
CA ILE A 438 -15.88 2.49 8.72
C ILE A 438 -15.50 1.71 9.99
N PHE A 439 -15.12 2.42 11.06
CA PHE A 439 -14.79 1.84 12.36
C PHE A 439 -15.90 2.03 13.40
N ALA A 440 -16.93 2.84 13.10
CA ALA A 440 -17.92 3.31 14.05
C ALA A 440 -19.40 3.10 13.64
N ASP A 441 -19.69 2.76 12.37
CA ASP A 441 -21.07 2.67 11.85
C ASP A 441 -21.47 1.27 11.35
N ASP A 442 -22.73 1.14 10.94
CA ASP A 442 -23.38 -0.05 10.38
C ASP A 442 -22.61 -0.73 9.21
N SER A 443 -22.97 -1.98 8.93
CA SER A 443 -22.37 -2.79 7.87
C SER A 443 -22.45 -2.11 6.49
N TYR A 444 -21.31 -2.04 5.80
CA TYR A 444 -21.22 -1.59 4.41
C TYR A 444 -21.56 -2.75 3.47
N THR A 445 -22.22 -2.47 2.36
CA THR A 445 -22.27 -3.40 1.22
C THR A 445 -20.88 -3.54 0.59
N GLU A 446 -20.64 -4.62 -0.16
CA GLU A 446 -19.37 -4.84 -0.87
C GLU A 446 -19.04 -3.69 -1.84
N ALA A 447 -20.05 -3.15 -2.52
CA ALA A 447 -19.89 -2.01 -3.42
C ALA A 447 -19.53 -0.72 -2.66
N GLU A 448 -20.17 -0.45 -1.53
CA GLU A 448 -19.83 0.70 -0.69
C GLU A 448 -18.42 0.57 -0.09
N MET A 449 -17.99 -0.64 0.29
CA MET A 449 -16.62 -0.90 0.75
C MET A 449 -15.60 -0.64 -0.34
N SER A 450 -15.83 -1.21 -1.53
CA SER A 450 -14.96 -1.01 -2.69
C SER A 450 -14.83 0.48 -3.03
N GLU A 451 -15.95 1.20 -3.06
CA GLU A 451 -15.97 2.63 -3.33
C GLU A 451 -15.34 3.44 -2.19
N PHE A 452 -15.57 3.08 -0.93
CA PHE A 452 -14.97 3.76 0.22
C PHE A 452 -13.45 3.76 0.12
N TRP A 453 -12.87 2.59 -0.14
CA TRP A 453 -11.42 2.45 -0.14
C TRP A 453 -10.75 3.04 -1.38
N ARG A 454 -11.49 3.21 -2.48
CA ARG A 454 -10.95 3.69 -3.75
C ARG A 454 -10.24 5.04 -3.57
N PRO A 455 -8.98 5.19 -4.02
CA PRO A 455 -8.30 6.49 -4.03
C PRO A 455 -9.04 7.53 -4.89
N LYS A 456 -9.17 8.76 -4.39
CA LYS A 456 -9.95 9.83 -5.05
C LYS A 456 -9.27 11.18 -4.91
N CYS A 457 -9.39 12.02 -5.94
CA CYS A 457 -9.09 13.43 -5.82
C CYS A 457 -10.19 14.11 -4.99
N ILE A 458 -9.83 14.69 -3.85
CA ILE A 458 -10.77 15.45 -3.00
C ILE A 458 -10.18 16.82 -2.70
N ASN A 459 -11.03 17.83 -2.63
CA ASN A 459 -10.66 19.17 -2.14
C ASN A 459 -11.16 19.36 -0.71
N ARG A 460 -10.81 20.52 -0.12
CA ARG A 460 -11.20 20.87 1.24
C ARG A 460 -12.72 20.85 1.44
N THR A 461 -13.49 21.41 0.51
CA THR A 461 -14.95 21.48 0.61
C THR A 461 -15.58 20.09 0.65
N LEU A 462 -15.10 19.16 -0.19
CA LEU A 462 -15.55 17.77 -0.15
C LEU A 462 -15.17 17.12 1.17
N PHE A 463 -13.94 17.30 1.64
CA PHE A 463 -13.51 16.78 2.94
C PHE A 463 -14.37 17.33 4.09
N ASP A 464 -14.81 18.58 4.07
CA ASP A 464 -15.67 19.11 5.14
C ASP A 464 -17.10 18.48 5.15
N GLN A 465 -17.54 17.87 4.04
CA GLN A 465 -18.87 17.22 3.91
C GLN A 465 -18.92 15.76 4.40
N GLY A 466 -17.78 15.15 4.70
CA GLY A 466 -17.71 13.73 5.07
C GLY A 466 -16.40 13.29 5.69
N GLY A 467 -15.46 14.20 5.83
CA GLY A 467 -14.13 14.01 6.38
C GLY A 467 -14.11 14.23 7.88
N GLY A 468 -13.30 13.45 8.57
CA GLY A 468 -13.13 13.55 10.00
C GLY A 468 -12.04 12.62 10.49
N ARG A 469 -11.86 12.55 11.81
CA ARG A 469 -11.09 11.46 12.39
C ARG A 469 -11.98 10.26 12.63
N ALA A 470 -11.52 9.10 12.19
CA ALA A 470 -11.95 7.79 12.65
C ALA A 470 -11.69 7.62 14.14
N ARG A 471 -12.71 7.10 14.82
CA ARG A 471 -12.82 7.03 16.28
C ARG A 471 -13.00 5.59 16.74
N GLU A 472 -12.82 5.40 18.03
CA GLU A 472 -13.42 4.28 18.76
C GLU A 472 -14.96 4.38 18.69
N PRO A 473 -15.69 3.25 18.55
CA PRO A 473 -17.15 3.23 18.52
C PRO A 473 -17.82 3.93 19.72
N SER A 474 -17.15 3.95 20.87
CA SER A 474 -17.61 4.53 22.14
C SER A 474 -17.53 6.06 22.22
N HIS A 475 -16.81 6.73 21.29
CA HIS A 475 -16.44 8.15 21.42
C HIS A 475 -16.96 9.05 20.28
N GLN A 476 -18.10 8.72 19.66
CA GLN A 476 -18.70 9.45 18.52
C GLN A 476 -18.92 10.97 18.78
N LEU A 477 -18.76 11.81 17.75
CA LEU A 477 -19.28 13.19 17.75
C LEU A 477 -20.76 13.17 17.35
N PRO A 478 -21.56 14.17 17.77
CA PRO A 478 -22.85 14.41 17.12
C PRO A 478 -22.64 14.73 15.63
N ASP A 479 -23.65 14.40 14.82
CA ASP A 479 -23.65 14.61 13.37
C ASP A 479 -23.30 16.05 12.98
N VAL A 480 -22.51 16.19 11.91
CA VAL A 480 -22.30 17.49 11.27
C VAL A 480 -23.62 17.86 10.59
N PRO A 481 -24.24 19.01 10.91
CA PRO A 481 -25.48 19.42 10.26
C PRO A 481 -25.29 19.51 8.75
N SER A 482 -26.28 19.07 7.98
CA SER A 482 -26.31 19.08 6.50
C SER A 482 -26.22 20.48 5.86
N HIS A 483 -26.16 21.53 6.68
CA HIS A 483 -26.14 22.92 6.26
C HIS A 483 -25.04 23.67 7.01
N LEU A 484 -24.14 24.32 6.26
CA LEU A 484 -23.15 25.25 6.81
C LEU A 484 -23.89 26.35 7.59
N PRO A 485 -23.55 26.62 8.86
CA PRO A 485 -24.08 27.78 9.55
C PRO A 485 -23.60 29.03 8.79
N THR A 486 -24.56 29.80 8.26
CA THR A 486 -24.29 31.10 7.66
C THR A 486 -23.60 31.98 8.70
N SER A 487 -22.32 32.28 8.50
CA SER A 487 -21.60 33.24 9.32
C SER A 487 -22.26 34.61 9.15
N LYS A 488 -23.08 35.03 10.12
CA LYS A 488 -23.37 36.46 10.26
C LYS A 488 -22.12 37.09 10.85
N LEU A 489 -21.31 37.70 9.98
CA LEU A 489 -20.38 38.75 10.39
C LEU A 489 -21.23 39.83 11.10
N MET A 490 -21.21 39.86 12.42
CA MET A 490 -21.57 41.07 13.15
C MET A 490 -20.35 41.98 13.13
N ILE A 491 -20.31 42.87 12.14
CA ILE A 491 -19.50 44.09 12.25
C ILE A 491 -20.24 44.97 13.25
N VAL A 492 -19.75 45.03 14.48
CA VAL A 492 -20.14 46.07 15.44
C VAL A 492 -19.25 47.27 15.14
N THR A 493 -19.87 48.34 14.66
CA THR A 493 -19.27 49.68 14.52
C THR A 493 -19.02 50.34 15.85
#